data_AF-A0A5S9M3F2-F1
#
_entry.id   AF-A0A5S9M3F2-F1
#
_cell.length_a   1.000
_cell.length_b   1.000
_cell.length_c   1.000
_cell.angle_alpha   90.00
_cell.angle_beta   90.00
_cell.angle_gamma   90.00
#
_symmetry.space_group_name_H-M   'P 1'
#
loop_
_entity.id
_entity.type
_entity.pdbx_description
1 polymer ?
#
loop_
_entity_poly.entity_id
_entity_poly.type
_entity_poly.pdbx_seq_one_letter_code
_entity_poly.pdbx_strand_id
1 'polypeptide(L)' 'MKLTNYTDFSLRVLIYLASRENNELSNIQQIADVYGISKNHLTKVIYHLGKRGYVETIRGRNGGIRLGKKPRKH' A
#
# COMPACT_ATOMS: atom_id res chain seq x y z
N MET A 1 1.57 19.52 -14.48
CA MET A 1 1.26 18.69 -13.30
C MET A 1 2.55 18.05 -12.81
N LYS A 2 2.98 18.25 -11.56
CA LYS A 2 4.26 17.71 -11.05
C LYS A 2 3.93 16.51 -10.14
N LEU A 3 4.30 15.30 -10.54
CA LEU A 3 4.19 14.16 -9.63
C LEU A 3 5.21 14.35 -8.50
N THR A 4 4.71 14.40 -7.27
CA THR A 4 5.55 14.41 -6.08
C THR A 4 5.96 12.98 -5.74
N ASN A 5 7.05 12.80 -4.98
CA ASN A 5 7.42 11.50 -4.42
C ASN A 5 6.25 10.85 -3.65
N TYR A 6 5.40 11.66 -3.01
CA TYR A 6 4.22 11.17 -2.32
C TYR A 6 3.20 10.51 -3.26
N THR A 7 2.95 11.12 -4.42
CA THR A 7 2.08 10.56 -5.46
C THR A 7 2.67 9.29 -6.05
N ASP A 8 3.96 9.30 -6.38
CA ASP A 8 4.67 8.11 -6.90
C ASP A 8 4.62 6.95 -5.90
N PHE A 9 4.92 7.19 -4.62
CA PHE A 9 4.86 6.16 -3.58
C PHE A 9 3.44 5.63 -3.38
N SER A 10 2.43 6.50 -3.46
CA SER A 10 1.02 6.09 -3.37
C SER A 10 0.65 5.11 -4.48
N LEU A 11 1.07 5.39 -5.71
CA LEU A 11 0.83 4.51 -6.86
C LEU A 11 1.58 3.18 -6.71
N ARG A 12 2.85 3.20 -6.31
CA ARG A 12 3.65 1.99 -6.10
C ARG A 12 3.06 1.08 -5.03
N VAL A 13 2.56 1.63 -3.93
CA VAL A 13 1.84 0.88 -2.88
C VAL A 13 0.60 0.22 -3.46
N LEU A 14 -0.24 0.95 -4.20
CA LEU A 14 -1.46 0.39 -4.78
C LEU A 14 -1.16 -0.72 -5.78
N ILE A 15 -0.17 -0.53 -6.66
CA ILE A 15 0.26 -1.55 -7.64
C ILE A 15 0.78 -2.80 -6.93
N TYR A 16 1.62 -2.62 -5.90
CA TYR A 16 2.16 -3.74 -5.13
C TYR A 16 1.07 -4.58 -4.45
N LEU A 17 0.07 -3.92 -3.88
CA LEU A 17 -1.04 -4.60 -3.20
C LEU A 17 -1.99 -5.23 -4.22
N ALA A 18 -2.18 -4.59 -5.38
CA ALA A 18 -2.99 -5.14 -6.49
C ALA A 18 -2.36 -6.38 -7.13
N SER A 19 -1.03 -6.51 -7.08
CA SER A 19 -0.32 -7.67 -7.62
C SER A 19 -0.30 -8.87 -6.66
N ARG A 20 -0.88 -8.76 -5.46
CA ARG A 20 -0.97 -9.88 -4.51
C ARG A 20 -2.15 -10.78 -4.88
N GLU A 21 -1.91 -12.08 -4.93
CA GLU A 21 -2.97 -13.06 -5.13
C GLU A 21 -3.94 -13.05 -3.95
N ASN A 22 -5.21 -13.37 -4.20
CA ASN A 22 -6.24 -13.58 -3.17
C ASN A 22 -6.36 -12.50 -2.08
N ASN A 23 -5.93 -11.27 -2.36
CA ASN A 23 -5.91 -10.15 -1.40
C ASN A 23 -5.07 -10.44 -0.13
N GLU A 24 -3.96 -11.15 -0.31
CA GLU A 24 -2.99 -11.46 0.75
C GLU A 24 -2.50 -10.20 1.49
N LEU A 25 -2.26 -10.38 2.78
CA LEU A 25 -1.71 -9.33 3.63
C LEU A 25 -0.22 -9.15 3.37
N SER A 26 0.19 -7.90 3.25
CA SER A 26 1.59 -7.50 3.15
C SER A 26 2.01 -6.63 4.33
N ASN A 27 3.26 -6.73 4.75
CA ASN A 27 3.85 -5.85 5.75
C ASN A 27 4.46 -4.62 5.06
N ILE A 28 4.43 -3.46 5.73
CA ILE A 28 5.10 -2.23 5.27
C ILE A 28 6.60 -2.45 5.01
N GLN A 29 7.25 -3.36 5.75
CA GLN A 29 8.64 -3.71 5.51
C GLN A 29 8.85 -4.34 4.12
N GLN A 30 7.97 -5.26 3.69
CA GLN A 30 8.10 -5.90 2.38
C GLN A 30 7.98 -4.87 1.25
N ILE A 31 7.07 -3.91 1.39
CA ILE A 31 6.90 -2.81 0.41
C ILE A 31 8.13 -1.90 0.40
N ALA A 32 8.69 -1.61 1.59
CA ALA A 32 9.91 -0.82 1.74
C ALA A 32 11.08 -1.47 1.01
N ASP A 33 11.26 -2.78 1.22
CA ASP A 33 12.37 -3.55 0.65
C ASP A 33 12.26 -3.65 -0.88
N VAL A 34 11.06 -3.90 -1.40
CA VAL A 34 10.83 -4.05 -2.85
C VAL A 34 11.08 -2.75 -3.63
N TYR A 35 10.77 -1.59 -3.03
CA TYR A 35 10.90 -0.31 -3.74
C TYR A 35 12.04 0.59 -3.25
N GLY A 36 12.79 0.18 -2.23
CA GLY A 36 13.84 1.01 -1.61
C GLY A 36 13.29 2.29 -0.96
N ILE A 37 12.04 2.26 -0.48
CA ILE A 37 11.37 3.43 0.12
C ILE A 37 11.40 3.29 1.64
N SER A 38 11.78 4.35 2.36
CA SER A 38 11.78 4.30 3.81
C SER A 38 10.38 4.04 4.40
N LYS A 39 10.32 3.27 5.48
CA LYS A 39 9.07 2.98 6.21
C LYS A 39 8.33 4.26 6.62
N ASN A 40 9.05 5.32 6.99
CA ASN A 40 8.44 6.59 7.39
C ASN A 40 7.62 7.23 6.26
N HIS A 41 8.11 7.19 5.02
CA HIS A 41 7.34 7.67 3.87
C HIS A 41 6.12 6.78 3.60
N LEU A 42 6.31 5.46 3.63
CA LEU A 42 5.24 4.50 3.42
C LEU A 42 4.15 4.60 4.49
N THR A 43 4.48 4.86 5.75
CA THR A 43 3.49 5.01 6.83
C THR A 43 2.53 6.16 6.53
N LYS A 44 3.06 7.31 6.09
CA LYS A 44 2.24 8.48 5.72
C LYS A 44 1.37 8.21 4.50
N VAL A 45 1.91 7.48 3.52
CA VAL A 45 1.18 7.07 2.31
C VAL A 45 0.05 6.10 2.66
N ILE A 46 0.36 5.01 3.37
CA ILE A 46 -0.61 3.99 3.77
C ILE A 46 -1.72 4.58 4.64
N TYR A 47 -1.37 5.45 5.59
CA TYR A 47 -2.37 6.13 6.43
C TYR A 47 -3.39 6.91 5.58
N HIS A 48 -2.93 7.67 4.61
CA HIS A 48 -3.79 8.48 3.76
C HIS A 48 -4.60 7.64 2.76
N LEU A 49 -3.99 6.60 2.18
CA LEU A 49 -4.71 5.63 1.34
C LEU A 49 -5.80 4.90 2.14
N GLY A 50 -5.51 4.58 3.41
CA GLY A 50 -6.47 4.00 4.35
C GLY A 50 -7.63 4.92 4.66
N LYS A 51 -7.37 6.20 4.93
CA LYS A 51 -8.42 7.23 5.10
C LYS A 51 -9.35 7.35 3.90
N ARG A 52 -8.86 7.06 2.68
CA ARG A 52 -9.65 7.07 1.45
C ARG A 52 -10.27 5.71 1.08
N GLY A 53 -10.03 4.67 1.89
CA GLY A 53 -10.56 3.32 1.65
C GLY A 53 -9.91 2.58 0.48
N TYR A 54 -8.77 3.05 -0.04
CA TYR A 54 -8.03 2.34 -1.08
C TYR A 54 -7.20 1.19 -0.51
N VAL A 55 -6.81 1.30 0.76
CA VAL A 55 -6.00 0.32 1.48
C VAL A 55 -6.69 0.00 2.80
N GLU A 56 -6.63 -1.25 3.23
CA GLU A 56 -7.07 -1.69 4.54
C GLU A 56 -5.85 -2.12 5.36
N THR A 57 -5.82 -1.76 6.65
CA THR A 57 -4.73 -2.12 7.56
C THR A 57 -5.30 -2.95 8.71
N ILE A 58 -4.84 -4.20 8.82
CA ILE A 58 -5.19 -5.13 9.88
C ILE A 58 -4.12 -5.05 10.98
N ARG A 59 -4.54 -4.88 12.23
CA ARG A 59 -3.63 -4.82 13.40
C ARG A 59 -3.42 -6.21 14.01
N GLY A 60 -2.33 -6.37 14.76
CA GLY A 60 -2.00 -7.59 15.52
C GLY A 60 -0.83 -8.38 14.92
N ARG A 61 -0.48 -9.51 15.58
CA ARG A 61 0.68 -10.36 15.20
C ARG A 61 0.61 -10.89 13.76
N ASN A 62 -0.59 -11.15 13.27
CA ASN A 62 -0.87 -11.59 11.90
C ASN A 62 -1.51 -10.46 11.06
N GLY A 63 -1.31 -9.21 11.48
CA GLY A 63 -1.80 -8.03 10.79
C GLY A 63 -0.98 -7.73 9.53
N GLY A 64 -1.44 -6.72 8.78
CA GLY A 64 -0.81 -6.31 7.54
C GLY A 64 -1.64 -5.31 6.77
N ILE A 65 -1.31 -5.15 5.51
CA ILE A 65 -1.85 -4.15 4.59
C ILE A 65 -2.33 -4.89 3.35
N ARG A 66 -3.54 -4.58 2.89
CA ARG A 66 -4.11 -5.11 1.64
C ARG A 66 -4.91 -4.03 0.92
N LEU A 67 -5.37 -4.31 -0.30
CA LEU A 67 -6.29 -3.40 -0.97
C LEU A 67 -7.62 -3.33 -0.22
N GLY A 68 -8.13 -2.11 -0.04
CA GLY A 68 -9.45 -1.87 0.55
C GLY A 68 -10.60 -2.17 -0.44
N LYS A 69 -10.30 -2.25 -1.74
CA LYS A 69 -11.25 -2.61 -2.80
C LYS A 69 -10.55 -3.47 -3.84
N LYS A 70 -11.24 -4.49 -4.36
CA LYS A 70 -10.72 -5.28 -5.49
C LYS A 70 -10.55 -4.37 -6.72
N PRO A 71 -9.44 -4.47 -7.46
CA PRO A 71 -9.30 -3.77 -8.72
C PRO A 71 -10.36 -4.28 -9.70
N ARG A 72 -10.96 -3.36 -10.45
CA ARG A 72 -11.98 -3.71 -11.44
C ARG A 72 -11.28 -4.42 -12.60
N LYS A 73 -11.64 -5.68 -12.85
CA LYS A 73 -11.19 -6.39 -14.05
C LYS A 73 -11.92 -5.78 -15.25
N HIS A 74 -11.17 -5.45 -16.30
CA HIS A 74 -11.69 -5.08 -17.61
C HIS A 74 -11.88 -6.33 -18.46
#